data_AF-A0AAN7F3J8-F1
#
_entry.id   AF-A0AAN7F3J8-F1
#
_cell.length_a   1.000
_cell.length_b   1.000
_cell.length_c   1.000
_cell.angle_alpha   90.00
_cell.angle_beta   90.00
_cell.angle_gamma   90.00
#
_symmetry.space_group_name_H-M   'P 1'
#
loop_
_entity.id
_entity.type
_entity.pdbx_description
1 polymer ?
#
loop_
_entity_poly.entity_id
_entity_poly.type
_entity_poly.pdbx_seq_one_letter_code
_entity_poly.pdbx_strand_id
1 'polypeptide(L)'
;MEGHSELLKEIQDSPTDINAIVARRRKDFTGEFFRYLTLLSETYDSLEDRDAVARLGARCLSAVSAYDNTLDYVDTLEVAQAKFDDILDSPSVDVACEKIKSLSKAKELDSSLILLINSAWASAKESTTMKDEVKDIMYRLYKATKSSLRSIAPKEIKLLKHLLNITDPEERFSALATAFSPGDEHEAKDPNALHTTPKELHKWIKIMLDAYNLSKEDTDIREVKHLTQPVVIQRLFILKETIEEEYLESSRFQDSKTEGTTKSEEL
;
A
#
# COMPACT_ATOMS: atom_id res chain seq x y z
N MET A 1 34.81 16.31 12.46
CA MET A 1 35.77 15.26 12.89
C MET A 1 35.64 14.98 14.38
N GLU A 2 35.85 15.97 15.27
CA GLU A 2 35.80 15.80 16.74
C GLU A 2 34.46 15.27 17.28
N GLY A 3 33.32 15.78 16.77
CA GLY A 3 31.99 15.30 17.20
C GLY A 3 31.65 13.87 16.77
N HIS A 4 32.24 13.35 15.69
CA HIS A 4 32.00 11.97 15.25
C HIS A 4 32.80 10.97 16.10
N SER A 5 34.01 11.33 16.52
CA SER A 5 34.79 10.52 17.46
C SER A 5 34.15 10.46 18.85
N GLU A 6 33.55 11.54 19.32
CA GLU A 6 32.81 11.54 20.60
C GLU A 6 31.56 10.67 20.54
N LEU A 7 30.78 10.77 19.46
CA LEU A 7 29.61 9.92 19.26
C LEU A 7 30.00 8.43 19.15
N LEU A 8 31.06 8.13 18.40
CA LEU A 8 31.58 6.77 18.28
C LEU A 8 32.03 6.23 19.64
N LYS A 9 32.72 7.04 20.45
CA LYS A 9 33.15 6.64 21.79
C LYS A 9 31.97 6.35 22.71
N GLU A 10 30.94 7.19 22.72
CA GLU A 10 29.71 6.97 23.51
C GLU A 10 29.01 5.66 23.11
N ILE A 11 28.96 5.35 21.81
CA ILE A 11 28.39 4.11 21.28
C ILE A 11 29.23 2.88 21.69
N GLN A 12 30.55 3.00 21.66
CA GLN A 12 31.48 1.92 22.06
C GLN A 12 31.46 1.66 23.56
N ASP A 13 31.32 2.72 24.38
CA ASP A 13 31.25 2.64 25.84
C ASP A 13 29.89 2.06 26.31
N SER A 14 28.85 2.12 25.48
CA SER A 14 27.50 1.64 25.82
C SER A 14 26.81 0.90 24.65
N PRO A 15 27.34 -0.25 24.22
CA PRO A 15 26.91 -0.93 23.01
C PRO A 15 25.52 -1.56 23.12
N THR A 16 24.93 -1.73 24.31
CA THR A 16 23.55 -2.21 24.50
C THR A 16 22.51 -1.09 24.39
N ASP A 17 22.93 0.17 24.52
CA ASP A 17 22.02 1.32 24.71
C ASP A 17 21.94 2.22 23.46
N ILE A 18 22.32 1.68 22.30
CA ILE A 18 22.37 2.41 21.01
C ILE A 18 21.04 3.12 20.73
N ASN A 19 19.90 2.48 21.00
CA ASN A 19 18.58 3.08 20.82
C ASN A 19 18.37 4.34 21.69
N ALA A 20 18.85 4.34 22.93
CA ALA A 20 18.76 5.49 23.83
C ALA A 20 19.73 6.61 23.42
N ILE A 21 20.92 6.26 22.93
CA ILE A 21 21.89 7.22 22.39
C ILE A 21 21.32 7.90 21.15
N VAL A 22 20.74 7.13 20.22
CA VAL A 22 20.05 7.66 19.03
C VAL A 22 18.92 8.60 19.43
N ALA A 23 18.09 8.23 20.40
CA ALA A 23 16.99 9.09 20.84
C ALA A 23 17.46 10.45 21.41
N ARG A 24 18.59 10.49 22.13
CA ARG A 24 19.15 11.74 22.69
C ARG A 24 19.92 12.56 21.66
N ARG A 25 20.63 11.91 20.75
CA ARG A 25 21.62 12.51 19.84
C ARG A 25 21.25 12.33 18.37
N ARG A 26 19.97 12.13 18.03
CA ARG A 26 19.53 11.84 16.64
C ARG A 26 20.15 12.76 15.60
N LYS A 27 20.26 14.06 15.90
CA LYS A 27 20.88 15.10 15.05
C LYS A 27 22.34 14.85 14.67
N ASP A 28 23.07 14.05 15.45
CA ASP A 28 24.49 13.75 15.22
C ASP A 28 24.67 12.50 14.33
N PHE A 29 23.63 11.65 14.20
CA PHE A 29 23.59 10.49 13.29
C PHE A 29 23.24 10.93 11.86
N THR A 30 24.22 11.53 11.18
CA THR A 30 24.09 12.04 9.80
C THR A 30 24.81 11.15 8.80
N GLY A 31 24.59 11.36 7.49
CA GLY A 31 25.35 10.66 6.45
C GLY A 31 26.87 10.82 6.59
N GLU A 32 27.32 11.97 7.11
CA GLU A 32 28.73 12.26 7.40
C GLU A 32 29.30 11.37 8.51
N PHE A 33 28.50 11.06 9.54
CA PHE A 33 28.90 10.12 10.59
C PHE A 33 29.09 8.70 10.04
N PHE A 34 28.16 8.21 9.20
CA PHE A 34 28.29 6.88 8.61
C PHE A 34 29.45 6.80 7.62
N ARG A 35 29.71 7.87 6.85
CA ARG A 35 30.90 7.97 6.00
C ARG A 35 32.19 7.95 6.81
N TYR A 36 32.20 8.61 7.97
CA TYR A 36 33.31 8.54 8.92
C TYR A 36 33.55 7.11 9.44
N LEU A 37 32.50 6.35 9.76
CA LEU A 37 32.64 4.94 10.17
C LEU A 37 33.22 4.06 9.05
N THR A 38 32.82 4.29 7.80
CA THR A 38 33.38 3.58 6.63
C THR A 38 34.86 3.92 6.44
N LEU A 39 35.22 5.20 6.50
CA LEU A 39 36.62 5.61 6.38
C LEU A 39 37.47 5.05 7.53
N LEU A 40 36.92 5.01 8.74
CA LEU A 40 37.59 4.44 9.90
C LEU A 40 37.79 2.93 9.75
N SER A 41 36.82 2.19 9.20
CA SER A 41 36.99 0.76 8.95
C SER A 41 38.14 0.50 7.98
N GLU A 42 38.31 1.33 6.95
CA GLU A 42 39.42 1.23 5.99
C GLU A 42 40.80 1.42 6.63
N THR A 43 40.90 2.10 7.78
CA THR A 43 42.17 2.29 8.51
C THR A 43 42.60 1.10 9.36
N TYR A 44 41.71 0.13 9.62
CA TYR A 44 42.07 -1.08 10.35
C TYR A 44 42.71 -2.12 9.42
N ASP A 45 43.78 -2.77 9.87
CA ASP A 45 44.43 -3.84 9.09
C ASP A 45 43.77 -5.21 9.29
N SER A 46 43.10 -5.42 10.42
CA SER A 46 42.47 -6.69 10.75
C SER A 46 41.05 -6.77 10.18
N LEU A 47 40.70 -7.94 9.62
CA LEU A 47 39.34 -8.20 9.14
C LEU A 47 38.32 -8.19 10.28
N GLU A 48 38.74 -8.58 11.48
CA GLU A 48 37.88 -8.64 12.67
C GLU A 48 37.47 -7.24 13.15
N ASP A 49 38.40 -6.28 13.16
CA ASP A 49 38.13 -4.89 13.54
C ASP A 49 37.27 -4.18 12.48
N ARG A 50 37.54 -4.43 11.19
CA ARG A 50 36.71 -3.93 10.08
C ARG A 50 35.25 -4.37 10.21
N ASP A 51 35.08 -5.65 10.48
CA ASP A 51 33.77 -6.30 10.61
C ASP A 51 33.05 -5.84 11.90
N ALA A 52 33.78 -5.58 12.99
CA ALA A 52 33.23 -4.97 14.21
C ALA A 52 32.67 -3.56 13.96
N VAL A 53 33.39 -2.70 13.23
CA VAL A 53 32.94 -1.34 12.88
C VAL A 53 31.73 -1.39 11.93
N ALA A 54 31.73 -2.32 10.96
CA ALA A 54 30.61 -2.51 10.05
C ALA A 54 29.33 -2.93 10.79
N ARG A 55 29.43 -3.90 11.72
CA ARG A 55 28.31 -4.30 12.58
C ARG A 55 27.80 -3.15 13.44
N LEU A 56 28.70 -2.34 13.99
CA LEU A 56 28.32 -1.19 14.79
C LEU A 56 27.55 -0.16 13.96
N GLY A 57 28.03 0.13 12.74
CA GLY A 57 27.36 1.00 11.78
C GLY A 57 25.97 0.49 11.41
N ALA A 58 25.82 -0.80 11.12
CA ALA A 58 24.52 -1.42 10.82
C ALA A 58 23.53 -1.31 11.99
N ARG A 59 23.99 -1.53 13.23
CA ARG A 59 23.16 -1.37 14.44
C ARG A 59 22.73 0.07 14.66
N CYS A 60 23.63 1.04 14.44
CA CYS A 60 23.31 2.46 14.53
C CYS A 60 22.28 2.87 13.46
N LEU A 61 22.46 2.40 12.22
CA LEU A 61 21.53 2.69 11.13
C LEU A 61 20.14 2.10 11.41
N SER A 62 20.09 0.85 11.88
CA SER A 62 18.85 0.20 12.28
C SER A 62 18.13 0.96 13.40
N ALA A 63 18.86 1.41 14.43
CA ALA A 63 18.31 2.19 15.53
C ALA A 63 17.80 3.58 15.07
N VAL A 64 18.53 4.23 14.17
CA VAL A 64 18.12 5.51 13.54
C VAL A 64 16.85 5.33 12.73
N SER A 65 16.80 4.32 11.85
CA SER A 65 15.61 4.02 11.06
C SER A 65 14.40 3.68 11.93
N ALA A 66 14.61 2.91 13.01
CA ALA A 66 13.53 2.62 13.96
C ALA A 66 13.01 3.90 14.63
N TYR A 67 13.90 4.78 15.09
CA TYR A 67 13.54 6.05 15.73
C TYR A 67 12.79 6.99 14.75
N ASP A 68 13.30 7.15 13.54
CA ASP A 68 12.69 8.01 12.52
C ASP A 68 11.33 7.47 12.09
N ASN A 69 11.21 6.16 11.84
CA ASN A 69 9.94 5.53 11.51
C ASN A 69 8.91 5.70 12.63
N THR A 70 9.34 5.63 13.90
CA THR A 70 8.44 5.89 15.03
C THR A 70 8.00 7.35 15.10
N LEU A 71 8.89 8.31 14.81
CA LEU A 71 8.53 9.72 14.77
C LEU A 71 7.60 10.03 13.61
N ASP A 72 7.90 9.56 12.40
CA ASP A 72 7.03 9.71 11.22
C ASP A 72 5.64 9.09 11.49
N TYR A 73 5.59 7.95 12.18
CA TYR A 73 4.33 7.32 12.57
C TYR A 73 3.55 8.14 13.62
N VAL A 74 4.24 8.75 14.60
CA VAL A 74 3.62 9.64 15.60
C VAL A 74 3.12 10.92 14.96
N ASP A 75 3.92 11.59 14.13
CA ASP A 75 3.54 12.83 13.43
C ASP A 75 2.34 12.58 12.51
N THR A 76 2.33 11.45 11.78
CA THR A 76 1.17 11.07 10.96
C THR A 76 -0.07 10.76 11.78
N LEU A 77 0.06 10.24 13.00
CA LEU A 77 -1.06 10.03 13.92
C LEU A 77 -1.59 11.33 14.52
N GLU A 78 -0.73 12.28 14.92
CA GLU A 78 -1.17 13.58 15.44
C GLU A 78 -1.93 14.38 14.39
N VAL A 79 -1.44 14.40 13.15
CA VAL A 79 -2.13 15.04 12.02
C VAL A 79 -3.47 14.34 11.75
N ALA A 80 -3.50 13.01 11.78
CA ALA A 80 -4.74 12.25 11.60
C ALA A 80 -5.75 12.52 12.74
N GLN A 81 -5.28 12.64 13.99
CA GLN A 81 -6.11 12.97 15.14
C GLN A 81 -6.70 14.37 15.01
N ALA A 82 -5.89 15.37 14.66
CA ALA A 82 -6.36 16.75 14.46
C ALA A 82 -7.42 16.84 13.34
N LYS A 83 -7.23 16.11 12.23
CA LYS A 83 -8.25 16.00 11.17
C LYS A 83 -9.52 15.31 11.67
N PHE A 84 -9.40 14.29 12.51
CA PHE A 84 -10.56 13.59 13.06
C PHE A 84 -11.34 14.50 14.02
N ASP A 85 -10.64 15.22 14.89
CA ASP A 85 -11.25 16.19 15.80
C ASP A 85 -11.97 17.30 15.00
N ASP A 86 -11.35 17.83 13.94
CA ASP A 86 -12.00 18.80 13.04
C ASP A 86 -13.27 18.25 12.35
N ILE A 87 -13.31 16.94 12.04
CA ILE A 87 -14.53 16.29 11.54
C ILE A 87 -15.60 16.26 12.65
N LEU A 88 -15.23 15.91 13.88
CA LEU A 88 -16.14 15.82 15.02
C LEU A 88 -16.69 17.18 15.46
N ASP A 89 -15.89 18.24 15.36
CA ASP A 89 -16.27 19.63 15.68
C ASP A 89 -17.16 20.28 14.61
N SER A 90 -17.55 19.52 13.58
CA SER A 90 -18.47 20.01 12.56
C SER A 90 -19.85 20.35 13.13
N PRO A 91 -20.50 21.43 12.66
CA PRO A 91 -21.79 21.89 13.20
C PRO A 91 -22.95 20.92 12.91
N SER A 92 -22.77 19.96 11.99
CA SER A 92 -23.74 18.90 11.73
C SER A 92 -23.06 17.65 11.16
N VAL A 93 -23.76 16.52 11.25
CA VAL A 93 -23.30 15.23 10.69
C VAL A 93 -23.13 15.31 9.18
N ASP A 94 -24.01 16.05 8.49
CA ASP A 94 -23.93 16.20 7.04
C ASP A 94 -22.67 16.99 6.64
N VAL A 95 -22.33 18.06 7.39
CA VAL A 95 -21.09 18.82 7.18
C VAL A 95 -19.87 17.94 7.45
N ALA A 96 -19.89 17.13 8.52
CA ALA A 96 -18.82 16.18 8.82
C ALA A 96 -18.63 15.15 7.70
N CYS A 97 -19.72 14.63 7.12
CA CYS A 97 -19.68 13.70 5.99
C CYS A 97 -19.11 14.35 4.72
N GLU A 98 -19.43 15.61 4.45
CA GLU A 98 -18.86 16.36 3.32
C GLU A 98 -17.36 16.68 3.52
N LYS A 99 -16.92 16.94 4.76
CA LYS A 99 -15.49 17.08 5.08
C LYS A 99 -14.73 15.79 4.75
N ILE A 100 -15.25 14.62 5.14
CA ILE A 100 -14.65 13.32 4.79
C ILE A 100 -14.52 13.14 3.27
N LYS A 101 -15.58 13.48 2.51
CA LYS A 101 -15.53 13.42 1.04
C LYS A 101 -14.48 14.36 0.45
N SER A 102 -14.32 15.55 1.04
CA SER A 102 -13.33 16.55 0.61
C SER A 102 -11.90 16.07 0.87
N LEU A 103 -11.63 15.53 2.06
CA LEU A 103 -10.34 14.91 2.41
C LEU A 103 -9.99 13.76 1.45
N SER A 104 -10.98 12.94 1.10
CA SER A 104 -10.81 11.87 0.11
C SER A 104 -10.42 12.41 -1.27
N LYS A 105 -11.05 13.49 -1.74
CA LYS A 105 -10.72 14.12 -3.03
C LYS A 105 -9.32 14.76 -3.01
N ALA A 106 -8.92 15.31 -1.87
CA ALA A 106 -7.59 15.89 -1.67
C ALA A 106 -6.48 14.85 -1.48
N LYS A 107 -6.81 13.55 -1.41
CA LYS A 107 -5.89 12.45 -1.04
C LYS A 107 -5.30 12.59 0.37
N GLU A 108 -6.03 13.27 1.25
CA GLU A 108 -5.67 13.49 2.66
C GLU A 108 -6.43 12.57 3.63
N LEU A 109 -7.31 11.71 3.10
CA LEU A 109 -7.91 10.60 3.83
C LEU A 109 -6.92 9.43 3.89
N ASP A 110 -5.86 9.60 4.67
CA ASP A 110 -4.77 8.65 4.82
C ASP A 110 -5.12 7.45 5.74
N SER A 111 -4.25 6.43 5.75
CA SER A 111 -4.45 5.19 6.48
C SER A 111 -4.64 5.40 7.99
N SER A 112 -3.95 6.37 8.59
CA SER A 112 -4.03 6.69 10.01
C SER A 112 -5.39 7.29 10.35
N LEU A 113 -5.88 8.23 9.54
CA LEU A 113 -7.22 8.81 9.71
C LEU A 113 -8.33 7.76 9.50
N ILE A 114 -8.17 6.88 8.50
CA ILE A 114 -9.12 5.77 8.26
C ILE A 114 -9.17 4.83 9.48
N LEU A 115 -8.03 4.54 10.10
CA LEU A 115 -7.95 3.69 11.29
C LEU A 115 -8.65 4.34 12.49
N LEU A 116 -8.43 5.64 12.73
CA LEU A 116 -9.09 6.39 13.80
C LEU A 116 -10.62 6.36 13.64
N ILE A 117 -11.14 6.63 12.44
CA ILE A 117 -12.59 6.60 12.19
C ILE A 117 -13.17 5.19 12.38
N ASN A 118 -12.48 4.14 11.90
CA ASN A 118 -12.94 2.75 12.05
C ASN A 118 -12.92 2.31 13.51
N SER A 119 -11.87 2.66 14.26
CA SER A 119 -11.74 2.33 15.69
C SER A 119 -12.79 3.06 16.53
N ALA A 120 -13.01 4.36 16.28
CA ALA A 120 -14.07 5.13 16.93
C ALA A 120 -15.47 4.51 16.71
N TRP A 121 -15.78 4.08 15.48
CA TRP A 121 -17.02 3.34 15.20
C TRP A 121 -17.09 1.98 15.91
N ALA A 122 -16.01 1.20 15.90
CA ALA A 122 -15.97 -0.09 16.59
C ALA A 122 -16.22 0.07 18.10
N SER A 123 -15.53 1.01 18.74
CA SER A 123 -15.72 1.34 20.15
C SER A 123 -17.13 1.87 20.44
N ALA A 124 -17.69 2.71 19.57
CA ALA A 124 -19.07 3.20 19.72
C ALA A 124 -20.11 2.08 19.59
N LYS A 125 -19.90 1.16 18.64
CA LYS A 125 -20.77 0.00 18.42
C LYS A 125 -20.79 -0.95 19.61
N GLU A 126 -19.63 -1.20 20.22
CA GLU A 126 -19.47 -2.10 21.37
C GLU A 126 -19.84 -1.45 22.71
N SER A 127 -19.86 -0.13 22.77
CA SER A 127 -20.19 0.62 23.99
C SER A 127 -21.64 0.40 24.42
N THR A 128 -21.83 -0.04 25.66
CA THR A 128 -23.14 -0.16 26.31
C THR A 128 -23.59 1.16 26.96
N THR A 129 -22.70 2.13 27.08
CA THR A 129 -22.94 3.42 27.78
C THR A 129 -23.13 4.60 26.85
N MET A 130 -22.71 4.50 25.58
CA MET A 130 -22.94 5.54 24.58
C MET A 130 -24.40 5.58 24.14
N LYS A 131 -24.94 6.80 24.00
CA LYS A 131 -26.29 7.04 23.47
C LYS A 131 -26.38 6.65 22.00
N ASP A 132 -27.57 6.24 21.58
CA ASP A 132 -27.82 5.79 20.21
C ASP A 132 -27.60 6.90 19.18
N GLU A 133 -27.83 8.17 19.54
CA GLU A 133 -27.54 9.29 18.65
C GLU A 133 -26.04 9.40 18.33
N VAL A 134 -25.18 9.18 19.34
CA VAL A 134 -23.72 9.22 19.12
C VAL A 134 -23.28 8.03 18.27
N LYS A 135 -23.89 6.86 18.48
CA LYS A 135 -23.64 5.68 17.64
C LYS A 135 -24.06 5.90 16.19
N ASP A 136 -25.21 6.52 15.95
CA ASP A 136 -25.65 6.87 14.60
C ASP A 136 -24.70 7.85 13.92
N ILE A 137 -24.25 8.89 14.64
CA ILE A 137 -23.25 9.84 14.13
C ILE A 137 -21.97 9.09 13.71
N MET A 138 -21.39 8.29 14.61
CA MET A 138 -20.18 7.51 14.30
C MET A 138 -20.37 6.55 13.13
N TYR A 139 -21.54 5.90 13.04
CA TYR A 139 -21.88 5.02 11.92
C TYR A 139 -21.95 5.78 10.59
N ARG A 140 -22.55 6.99 10.59
CA ARG A 140 -22.65 7.83 9.39
C ARG A 140 -21.28 8.31 8.92
N LEU A 141 -20.38 8.69 9.84
CA LEU A 141 -18.98 9.01 9.52
C LEU A 141 -18.25 7.80 8.92
N TYR A 142 -18.35 6.63 9.56
CA TYR A 142 -17.80 5.38 9.03
C TYR A 142 -18.31 5.06 7.62
N LYS A 143 -19.62 5.17 7.40
CA LYS A 143 -20.26 4.98 6.09
C LYS A 143 -19.74 5.97 5.05
N ALA A 144 -19.61 7.26 5.42
CA ALA A 144 -19.07 8.29 4.56
C ALA A 144 -17.62 8.00 4.16
N THR A 145 -16.78 7.55 5.09
CA THR A 145 -15.40 7.11 4.83
C THR A 145 -15.36 5.93 3.86
N LYS A 146 -16.13 4.86 4.12
CA LYS A 146 -16.20 3.70 3.21
C LYS A 146 -16.76 4.05 1.84
N SER A 147 -17.70 4.98 1.76
CA SER A 147 -18.24 5.46 0.48
C SER A 147 -17.22 6.28 -0.29
N SER A 148 -16.49 7.17 0.40
CA SER A 148 -15.46 8.02 -0.20
C SER A 148 -14.31 7.19 -0.76
N LEU A 149 -13.84 6.18 -0.01
CA LEU A 149 -12.84 5.21 -0.49
C LEU A 149 -13.31 4.43 -1.72
N ARG A 150 -14.58 4.01 -1.76
CA ARG A 150 -15.15 3.36 -2.96
C ARG A 150 -15.26 4.31 -4.15
N SER A 151 -15.45 5.61 -3.91
CA SER A 151 -15.60 6.59 -4.98
C SER A 151 -14.26 6.90 -5.67
N ILE A 152 -13.16 6.92 -4.93
CA ILE A 152 -11.80 7.14 -5.45
C ILE A 152 -11.15 5.87 -5.99
N ALA A 153 -11.73 4.69 -5.70
CA ALA A 153 -11.23 3.42 -6.21
C ALA A 153 -11.28 3.44 -7.75
N PRO A 154 -10.16 3.13 -8.43
CA PRO A 154 -10.13 2.94 -9.88
C PRO A 154 -11.25 2.02 -10.33
N LYS A 155 -11.76 2.24 -11.54
CA LYS A 155 -12.82 1.39 -12.10
C LYS A 155 -12.40 -0.08 -12.16
N GLU A 156 -11.10 -0.34 -12.31
CA GLU A 156 -10.48 -1.67 -12.26
C GLU A 156 -10.67 -2.34 -10.90
N ILE A 157 -10.57 -1.59 -9.79
CA ILE A 157 -10.80 -2.15 -8.44
C ILE A 157 -12.26 -2.53 -8.24
N LYS A 158 -13.19 -1.72 -8.79
CA LYS A 158 -14.63 -2.01 -8.76
C LYS A 158 -14.94 -3.26 -9.59
N LEU A 159 -14.32 -3.37 -10.77
CA LEU A 159 -14.45 -4.53 -11.65
C LEU A 159 -13.88 -5.79 -11.00
N LEU A 160 -12.68 -5.74 -10.40
CA LEU A 160 -12.09 -6.86 -9.68
C LEU A 160 -12.99 -7.34 -8.55
N LYS A 161 -13.55 -6.42 -7.76
CA LYS A 161 -14.50 -6.80 -6.71
C LYS A 161 -15.71 -7.54 -7.27
N HIS A 162 -16.25 -7.08 -8.40
CA HIS A 162 -17.36 -7.75 -9.07
C HIS A 162 -16.96 -9.15 -9.54
N LEU A 163 -15.88 -9.27 -10.32
CA LEU A 163 -15.37 -10.54 -10.86
C LEU A 163 -15.07 -11.56 -9.77
N LEU A 164 -14.44 -11.13 -8.67
CA LEU A 164 -14.09 -12.02 -7.55
C LEU A 164 -15.32 -12.51 -6.77
N ASN A 165 -16.44 -11.78 -6.82
CA ASN A 165 -17.69 -12.15 -6.15
C ASN A 165 -18.55 -13.12 -6.99
N ILE A 166 -18.33 -13.18 -8.30
CA ILE A 166 -18.97 -14.18 -9.17
C ILE A 166 -18.41 -15.56 -8.81
N THR A 167 -19.28 -16.49 -8.44
CA THR A 167 -18.86 -17.83 -8.00
C THR A 167 -18.65 -18.77 -9.18
N ASP A 168 -19.52 -18.66 -10.18
CA ASP A 168 -19.46 -19.46 -11.39
C ASP A 168 -18.29 -19.02 -12.32
N PRO A 169 -17.40 -19.94 -12.74
CA PRO A 169 -16.28 -19.59 -13.60
C PRO A 169 -16.71 -19.06 -14.98
N GLU A 170 -17.74 -19.65 -15.60
CA GLU A 170 -18.19 -19.25 -16.95
C GLU A 170 -18.79 -17.84 -16.93
N GLU A 171 -19.64 -17.55 -15.94
CA GLU A 171 -20.18 -16.22 -15.70
C GLU A 171 -19.08 -15.19 -15.45
N ARG A 172 -18.02 -15.57 -14.72
CA ARG A 172 -16.87 -14.69 -14.46
C ARG A 172 -16.09 -14.39 -15.74
N PHE A 173 -15.83 -15.39 -16.58
CA PHE A 173 -15.14 -15.19 -17.85
C PHE A 173 -15.97 -14.39 -18.84
N SER A 174 -17.29 -14.62 -18.88
CA SER A 174 -18.22 -13.80 -19.67
C SER A 174 -18.22 -12.33 -19.22
N ALA A 175 -18.25 -12.08 -17.91
CA ALA A 175 -18.16 -10.73 -17.36
C ALA A 175 -16.79 -10.08 -17.65
N LEU A 176 -15.70 -10.85 -17.63
CA LEU A 176 -14.36 -10.38 -17.99
C LEU A 176 -14.28 -9.98 -19.47
N ALA A 177 -14.77 -10.83 -20.38
CA ALA A 177 -14.79 -10.56 -21.82
C ALA A 177 -15.65 -9.32 -22.15
N THR A 178 -16.77 -9.16 -21.47
CA THR A 178 -17.64 -7.98 -21.56
C THR A 178 -16.92 -6.72 -21.07
N ALA A 179 -16.12 -6.81 -20.00
CA ALA A 179 -15.38 -5.67 -19.49
C ALA A 179 -14.27 -5.19 -20.44
N PHE A 180 -13.72 -6.08 -21.28
CA PHE A 180 -12.70 -5.78 -22.28
C PHE A 180 -13.27 -5.37 -23.65
N SER A 181 -14.55 -5.61 -23.89
CA SER A 181 -15.24 -5.21 -25.10
C SER A 181 -16.11 -3.99 -24.80
N PRO A 182 -15.65 -2.75 -25.05
CA PRO A 182 -16.56 -1.61 -25.02
C PRO A 182 -17.64 -1.88 -26.07
N GLY A 183 -18.91 -1.93 -25.66
CA GLY A 183 -20.03 -2.11 -26.59
C GLY A 183 -19.98 -1.06 -27.71
N ASP A 184 -20.54 -1.42 -28.87
CA ASP A 184 -20.61 -0.55 -30.04
C ASP A 184 -21.23 0.81 -29.66
N GLU A 185 -20.75 1.92 -30.24
CA GLU A 185 -21.12 3.29 -29.81
C GLU A 185 -22.62 3.61 -29.95
N HIS A 186 -23.38 2.71 -30.59
CA HIS A 186 -24.80 2.82 -30.91
C HIS A 186 -25.75 2.15 -29.91
N GLU A 187 -25.26 1.37 -28.95
CA GLU A 187 -26.10 0.83 -27.88
C GLU A 187 -26.08 1.75 -26.66
N ALA A 188 -27.24 1.91 -26.01
CA ALA A 188 -27.38 2.73 -24.81
C ALA A 188 -26.40 2.21 -23.74
N LYS A 189 -25.26 2.89 -23.58
CA LYS A 189 -24.23 2.55 -22.60
C LYS A 189 -24.90 2.48 -21.22
N ASP A 190 -24.94 1.28 -20.63
CA ASP A 190 -25.30 1.15 -19.23
C ASP A 190 -24.34 2.06 -18.44
N PRO A 191 -24.86 3.08 -17.72
CA PRO A 191 -24.02 3.99 -16.96
C PRO A 191 -23.19 3.27 -15.86
N ASN A 192 -23.47 1.99 -15.58
CA ASN A 192 -22.71 1.14 -14.67
C ASN A 192 -21.73 0.17 -15.36
N ALA A 193 -21.61 0.14 -16.70
CA ALA A 193 -20.70 -0.77 -17.39
C ALA A 193 -19.23 -0.41 -17.13
N LEU A 194 -18.53 -1.25 -16.35
CA LEU A 194 -17.13 -1.05 -15.94
C LEU A 194 -16.17 -1.52 -17.03
N HIS A 195 -16.09 -0.80 -18.15
CA HIS A 195 -15.14 -1.14 -19.22
C HIS A 195 -13.70 -0.76 -18.87
N THR A 196 -12.75 -1.65 -19.14
CA THR A 196 -11.31 -1.42 -18.95
C THR A 196 -10.50 -2.12 -20.06
N THR A 197 -9.18 -1.92 -20.06
CA THR A 197 -8.29 -2.64 -20.98
C THR A 197 -7.65 -3.83 -20.25
N PRO A 198 -7.31 -4.92 -20.97
CA PRO A 198 -6.58 -6.04 -20.39
C PRO A 198 -5.31 -5.62 -19.65
N LYS A 199 -4.55 -4.66 -20.20
CA LYS A 199 -3.31 -4.14 -19.61
C LYS A 199 -3.54 -3.42 -18.27
N GLU A 200 -4.55 -2.56 -18.18
CA GLU A 200 -4.84 -1.83 -16.94
C GLU A 200 -5.38 -2.76 -15.85
N LEU A 201 -6.29 -3.70 -16.19
CA LEU A 201 -6.78 -4.67 -15.22
C LEU A 201 -5.67 -5.58 -14.70
N HIS A 202 -4.80 -6.07 -15.60
CA HIS A 202 -3.62 -6.88 -15.26
C HIS A 202 -2.67 -6.15 -14.29
N LYS A 203 -2.38 -4.87 -14.56
CA LYS A 203 -1.55 -4.03 -13.68
C LYS A 203 -2.10 -3.97 -12.26
N TRP A 204 -3.41 -3.74 -12.10
CA TRP A 204 -4.03 -3.69 -10.77
C TRP A 204 -4.04 -5.04 -10.05
N ILE A 205 -4.27 -6.14 -10.78
CA ILE A 205 -4.16 -7.50 -10.22
C ILE A 205 -2.74 -7.75 -9.72
N LYS A 206 -1.71 -7.38 -10.51
CA LYS A 206 -0.30 -7.53 -10.13
C LYS A 206 0.02 -6.73 -8.87
N ILE A 207 -0.37 -5.45 -8.81
CA ILE A 207 -0.19 -4.61 -7.61
C ILE A 207 -0.81 -5.26 -6.36
N MET A 208 -2.02 -5.83 -6.48
CA MET A 208 -2.68 -6.51 -5.36
C MET A 208 -1.95 -7.78 -4.91
N LEU A 209 -1.46 -8.59 -5.86
CA LEU A 209 -0.72 -9.81 -5.56
C LEU A 209 0.66 -9.49 -4.95
N ASP A 210 1.35 -8.48 -5.45
CA ASP A 210 2.63 -8.01 -4.93
C ASP A 210 2.47 -7.48 -3.50
N ALA A 211 1.42 -6.68 -3.23
CA ALA A 211 1.11 -6.20 -1.89
C ALA A 211 0.78 -7.34 -0.91
N TYR A 212 0.03 -8.36 -1.35
CA TYR A 212 -0.24 -9.55 -0.54
C TYR A 212 1.05 -10.31 -0.20
N ASN A 213 1.95 -10.49 -1.18
CA ASN A 213 3.22 -11.18 -0.96
C ASN A 213 4.16 -10.40 -0.03
N LEU A 214 4.24 -9.09 -0.18
CA LEU A 214 5.04 -8.21 0.69
C LEU A 214 4.53 -8.27 2.14
N SER A 215 3.21 -8.30 2.35
CA SER A 215 2.61 -8.46 3.69
C SER A 215 2.87 -9.82 4.37
N LYS A 216 3.37 -10.79 3.60
CA LYS A 216 3.69 -12.15 4.07
C LYS A 216 5.20 -12.39 4.22
N GLU A 217 6.06 -11.45 3.81
CA GLU A 217 7.52 -11.60 3.95
C GLU A 217 8.03 -11.41 5.39
N ASP A 218 7.17 -11.03 6.33
CA ASP A 218 7.49 -10.97 7.77
C ASP A 218 7.22 -12.29 8.53
N THR A 219 6.55 -13.28 7.93
CA THR A 219 6.22 -14.54 8.62
C THR A 219 6.17 -15.73 7.66
N ASP A 220 7.19 -16.58 7.76
CA ASP A 220 7.26 -18.00 7.34
C ASP A 220 7.56 -18.42 5.88
N ILE A 221 8.10 -19.65 5.85
CA ILE A 221 8.84 -20.39 4.81
C ILE A 221 8.07 -20.51 3.48
N ARG A 222 8.77 -20.24 2.37
CA ARG A 222 8.25 -20.19 0.97
C ARG A 222 7.52 -21.46 0.48
N GLU A 223 7.75 -22.61 1.09
CA GLU A 223 7.28 -23.92 0.58
C GLU A 223 5.83 -24.25 0.97
N VAL A 224 5.23 -23.58 1.95
CA VAL A 224 3.84 -23.82 2.41
C VAL A 224 2.83 -22.85 1.75
N LYS A 225 3.32 -21.87 0.97
CA LYS A 225 2.54 -20.75 0.41
C LYS A 225 1.39 -21.14 -0.51
N HIS A 226 1.41 -22.29 -1.18
CA HIS A 226 0.35 -22.65 -2.14
C HIS A 226 -0.87 -23.34 -1.49
N LEU A 227 -0.69 -23.96 -0.32
CA LEU A 227 -1.72 -24.79 0.33
C LEU A 227 -2.64 -24.00 1.26
N THR A 228 -2.32 -22.74 1.59
CA THR A 228 -3.00 -21.93 2.62
C THR A 228 -3.47 -20.56 2.13
N GLN A 229 -3.50 -20.32 0.82
CA GLN A 229 -3.94 -19.03 0.27
C GLN A 229 -5.45 -18.86 0.44
N PRO A 230 -5.94 -17.68 0.89
CA PRO A 230 -7.36 -17.38 0.84
C PRO A 230 -7.91 -17.55 -0.58
N VAL A 231 -9.13 -18.09 -0.71
CA VAL A 231 -9.81 -18.34 -2.01
C VAL A 231 -9.80 -17.11 -2.92
N VAL A 232 -9.84 -15.91 -2.35
CA VAL A 232 -9.79 -14.63 -3.09
C VAL A 232 -8.44 -14.44 -3.80
N ILE A 233 -7.33 -14.83 -3.19
CA ILE A 233 -5.98 -14.73 -3.78
C ILE A 233 -5.82 -15.73 -4.92
N GLN A 234 -6.33 -16.96 -4.74
CA GLN A 234 -6.34 -17.96 -5.81
C GLN A 234 -7.14 -17.47 -7.02
N ARG A 235 -8.33 -16.88 -6.79
CA ARG A 235 -9.14 -16.29 -7.86
C ARG A 235 -8.44 -15.12 -8.57
N LEU A 236 -7.65 -14.31 -7.85
CA LEU A 236 -6.83 -13.25 -8.45
C LEU A 236 -5.70 -13.82 -9.33
N PHE A 237 -5.05 -14.91 -8.93
CA PHE A 237 -4.05 -15.58 -9.76
C PHE A 237 -4.65 -16.12 -11.06
N ILE A 238 -5.79 -16.81 -10.98
CA ILE A 238 -6.49 -17.32 -12.18
C ILE A 238 -6.83 -16.17 -13.14
N LEU A 239 -7.38 -15.07 -12.62
CA LEU A 239 -7.67 -13.89 -13.46
C LEU A 239 -6.41 -13.29 -14.09
N LYS A 240 -5.28 -13.28 -13.37
CA LYS A 240 -4.00 -12.81 -13.92
C LYS A 240 -3.56 -13.68 -15.09
N GLU A 241 -3.53 -15.00 -14.90
CA GLU A 241 -3.09 -15.98 -15.91
C GLU A 241 -3.99 -15.92 -17.15
N THR A 242 -5.31 -15.90 -16.97
CA THR A 242 -6.25 -15.76 -18.10
C THR A 242 -6.02 -14.48 -18.90
N ILE A 243 -5.77 -13.35 -18.22
CA ILE A 243 -5.50 -12.09 -18.93
C ILE A 243 -4.17 -12.15 -19.68
N GLU A 244 -3.14 -12.76 -19.08
CA GLU A 244 -1.84 -12.95 -19.70
C GLU A 244 -1.95 -13.82 -20.96
N GLU A 245 -2.54 -15.02 -20.84
CA GLU A 245 -2.64 -16.01 -21.91
C GLU A 245 -3.58 -15.56 -23.03
N GLU A 246 -4.80 -15.13 -22.70
CA GLU A 246 -5.83 -14.92 -23.72
C GLU A 246 -5.74 -13.52 -24.36
N TYR A 247 -5.33 -12.50 -23.61
CA TYR A 247 -5.45 -11.10 -24.04
C TYR A 247 -4.11 -10.38 -24.22
N LEU A 248 -3.03 -10.78 -23.52
CA LEU A 248 -1.73 -10.12 -23.63
C LEU A 248 -0.76 -10.90 -24.52
N GLU A 249 -0.73 -12.24 -24.46
CA GLU A 249 0.10 -13.07 -25.34
C GLU A 249 -0.43 -13.09 -26.79
N SER A 250 -1.75 -13.19 -26.98
CA SER A 250 -2.39 -13.09 -28.31
C SER A 250 -2.09 -11.78 -29.05
N SER A 251 -1.85 -10.67 -28.33
CA SER A 251 -1.53 -9.38 -28.94
C SER A 251 -0.13 -9.34 -29.59
N ARG A 252 0.83 -10.15 -29.12
CA ARG A 252 2.17 -10.26 -29.75
C ARG A 252 2.15 -11.01 -31.09
N PHE A 253 1.13 -11.83 -31.33
CA PHE A 253 0.97 -12.59 -32.57
C PHE A 253 0.15 -11.88 -33.65
N GLN A 254 -0.58 -10.80 -33.31
CA GLN A 254 -1.31 -10.00 -34.30
C GLN A 254 -0.45 -8.88 -34.92
N ASP A 255 0.44 -8.25 -34.15
CA ASP A 255 1.37 -7.24 -34.67
C ASP A 255 2.41 -7.82 -35.66
N SER A 256 2.71 -9.12 -35.56
CA SER A 256 3.65 -9.79 -36.47
C SER A 256 3.02 -10.29 -37.79
N LYS A 257 1.68 -10.30 -37.90
CA LYS A 257 0.99 -10.72 -39.14
C LYS A 257 0.64 -9.56 -40.08
N THR A 258 0.66 -8.32 -39.61
CA THR A 258 0.32 -7.15 -40.44
C THR A 258 1.49 -6.56 -41.24
N GLU A 259 2.73 -6.94 -40.95
CA GLU A 259 3.91 -6.55 -41.76
C GLU A 259 4.22 -7.52 -42.92
N GLY A 260 3.56 -8.67 -43.00
CA GLY A 260 3.90 -9.74 -43.95
C GLY A 260 3.12 -9.78 -45.27
N THR A 261 2.03 -9.02 -45.42
CA THR A 261 1.06 -9.20 -46.53
C THR A 261 1.04 -8.09 -47.58
N THR A 262 2.03 -7.18 -47.61
CA THR A 262 2.06 -6.06 -48.59
C THR A 262 3.12 -6.16 -49.70
N LYS A 263 3.74 -7.32 -49.93
CA LYS A 263 4.68 -7.49 -51.05
C LYS A 263 4.59 -8.87 -51.69
N SER A 264 3.59 -9.09 -52.56
CA SER A 264 3.68 -10.03 -53.70
C SER A 264 2.43 -9.92 -54.58
N GLU A 265 2.23 -8.76 -55.22
CA GLU A 265 1.48 -8.67 -56.48
C GLU A 265 2.08 -7.53 -57.30
N GLU A 266 3.20 -7.81 -57.97
CA GLU A 266 3.65 -7.13 -59.19
C GLU A 266 4.82 -7.94 -59.77
N LEU A 267 4.49 -8.82 -60.71
CA LEU A 267 5.25 -9.19 -61.92
C LEU A 267 4.51 -10.26 -62.73
#